data_AF-A0A645H970-F1
#
_entry.id   AF-A0A645H970-F1
#
_cell.length_a   1.000
_cell.length_b   1.000
_cell.length_c   1.000
_cell.angle_alpha   90.00
_cell.angle_beta   90.00
_cell.angle_gamma   90.00
#
_symmetry.space_group_name_H-M   'P 1'
#
loop_
_entity.id
_entity.type
_entity.pdbx_description
1 polymer ?
#
loop_
_entity_poly.entity_id
_entity_poly.type
_entity_poly.pdbx_seq_one_letter_code
_entity_poly.pdbx_strand_id
1 'polypeptide(L)'
;MQLFFVTRYEDRLTTFTPYQTASSPLDGTVNRGFKQWYINLLLKWAAQDPVSPREIARNNAVYNRQKNRNPFIDHPEWVNMIWTSTMSTSETAALNRSISVYPNPVKNQITHLAGYGLDEVKSVEIYSLDGRLVQTINQNFKASKTIQLNNLEKGTYILRTDTKQSAKLIVQ
;
A
#
# COMPACT_ATOMS: atom_id res chain seq x y z
N MET A 1 -13.03 2.80 -20.16
CA MET A 1 -13.68 4.07 -20.60
C MET A 1 -13.19 5.29 -19.83
N GLN A 2 -13.11 5.26 -18.49
CA GLN A 2 -12.67 6.44 -17.71
C GLN A 2 -11.23 6.86 -18.00
N LEU A 3 -10.31 5.91 -18.13
CA LEU A 3 -8.91 6.20 -18.52
C LEU A 3 -8.80 6.89 -19.88
N PHE A 4 -9.64 6.48 -20.85
CA PHE A 4 -9.71 7.14 -22.16
C PHE A 4 -10.19 8.58 -22.08
N PHE A 5 -11.17 8.86 -21.22
CA PHE A 5 -11.66 10.20 -21.02
C PHE A 5 -10.54 11.15 -20.57
N VAL A 6 -9.73 10.74 -19.58
CA VAL A 6 -8.66 11.63 -19.07
C VAL A 6 -7.57 11.85 -20.09
N THR A 7 -7.19 10.82 -20.85
CA THR A 7 -6.14 10.96 -21.85
C THR A 7 -6.60 11.72 -23.08
N ARG A 8 -7.87 11.58 -23.46
CA ARG A 8 -8.40 12.26 -24.65
C ARG A 8 -8.60 13.75 -24.43
N TYR A 9 -9.03 14.11 -23.23
CA TYR A 9 -9.41 15.46 -22.84
C TYR A 9 -8.43 16.08 -21.84
N GLU A 10 -7.17 15.60 -21.82
CA GLU A 10 -6.11 16.04 -20.91
C GLU A 10 -5.96 17.58 -20.87
N ASP A 11 -5.98 18.19 -22.06
CA ASP A 11 -5.92 19.64 -22.30
C ASP A 11 -7.11 20.42 -21.73
N ARG A 12 -8.22 19.74 -21.47
CA ARG A 12 -9.48 20.32 -20.99
C ARG A 12 -9.83 19.90 -19.57
N LEU A 13 -8.99 19.10 -18.90
CA LEU A 13 -9.30 18.61 -17.55
C LEU A 13 -9.56 19.72 -16.55
N THR A 14 -8.83 20.83 -16.67
CA THR A 14 -9.01 22.04 -15.86
C THR A 14 -10.36 22.71 -16.10
N THR A 15 -10.98 22.55 -17.28
CA THR A 15 -12.31 23.12 -17.59
C THR A 15 -13.46 22.37 -16.93
N PHE A 16 -13.25 21.12 -16.52
CA PHE A 16 -14.24 20.32 -15.78
C PHE A 16 -14.19 20.58 -14.26
N THR A 17 -13.21 21.36 -13.80
CA THR A 17 -13.02 21.66 -12.37
C THR A 17 -14.15 22.44 -11.68
N PRO A 18 -14.92 23.33 -12.33
CA PRO A 18 -16.03 24.06 -11.68
C PRO A 18 -17.17 23.17 -11.21
N TYR A 19 -17.25 21.93 -11.72
CA TYR A 19 -18.30 20.97 -11.40
C TYR A 19 -17.82 19.91 -10.38
N GLN A 20 -16.67 20.12 -9.74
CA GLN A 20 -16.12 19.16 -8.79
C GLN A 20 -16.80 19.25 -7.43
N THR A 21 -17.47 18.16 -7.05
CA THR A 21 -17.84 17.92 -5.66
C THR A 21 -16.65 17.34 -4.89
N ALA A 22 -16.69 17.32 -3.55
CA ALA A 22 -15.66 16.68 -2.72
C ALA A 22 -15.40 15.21 -3.12
N SER A 23 -16.44 14.53 -3.64
CA SER A 23 -16.40 13.15 -4.13
C SER A 23 -15.89 12.98 -5.57
N SER A 24 -15.53 14.08 -6.25
CA SER A 24 -14.97 14.01 -7.59
C SER A 24 -13.67 13.20 -7.60
N PRO A 25 -13.51 12.24 -8.52
CA PRO A 25 -12.27 11.51 -8.69
C PRO A 25 -11.22 12.34 -9.45
N LEU A 26 -11.58 13.48 -10.04
CA LEU A 26 -10.63 14.39 -10.67
C LEU A 26 -9.70 14.99 -9.61
N ASP A 27 -8.43 15.16 -9.95
CA ASP A 27 -7.42 15.76 -9.06
C ASP A 27 -7.16 17.25 -9.34
N GLY A 28 -7.79 17.80 -10.39
CA GLY A 28 -7.64 19.19 -10.81
C GLY A 28 -6.37 19.49 -11.61
N THR A 29 -5.55 18.49 -11.89
CA THR A 29 -4.33 18.62 -12.70
C THR A 29 -4.54 18.07 -14.11
N VAL A 30 -3.78 18.59 -15.08
CA VAL A 30 -3.76 18.03 -16.44
C VAL A 30 -2.91 16.76 -16.52
N ASN A 31 -1.79 16.70 -15.79
CA ASN A 31 -0.81 15.61 -15.92
C ASN A 31 -1.35 14.25 -15.47
N ARG A 32 -2.08 14.20 -14.35
CA ARG A 32 -2.58 12.93 -13.79
C ARG A 32 -4.08 12.78 -13.99
N GLY A 33 -4.83 13.88 -13.91
CA GLY A 33 -6.26 13.96 -14.18
C GLY A 33 -7.15 13.35 -13.09
N PHE A 34 -6.81 12.18 -12.57
CA PHE A 34 -7.52 11.51 -11.50
C PHE A 34 -6.67 11.35 -10.22
N LYS A 35 -7.35 11.34 -9.07
CA LYS A 35 -6.74 10.99 -7.79
C LYS A 35 -6.20 9.55 -7.84
N GLN A 36 -5.08 9.32 -7.16
CA GLN A 36 -4.38 8.02 -7.21
C GLN A 36 -5.26 6.83 -6.79
N TRP A 37 -6.10 7.01 -5.76
CA TRP A 37 -7.00 5.94 -5.31
C TRP A 37 -7.98 5.49 -6.42
N TYR A 38 -8.41 6.42 -7.27
CA TYR A 38 -9.34 6.14 -8.36
C TYR A 38 -8.63 5.47 -9.52
N ILE A 39 -7.41 5.91 -9.85
CA ILE A 39 -6.55 5.21 -10.82
C ILE A 39 -6.34 3.76 -10.39
N ASN A 40 -5.97 3.51 -9.14
CA ASN A 40 -5.78 2.16 -8.61
C ASN A 40 -7.05 1.30 -8.71
N LEU A 41 -8.22 1.89 -8.46
CA LEU A 41 -9.50 1.22 -8.62
C LEU A 41 -9.77 0.84 -10.09
N LEU A 42 -9.54 1.76 -11.02
CA LEU A 42 -9.70 1.51 -12.45
C LEU A 42 -8.74 0.44 -12.98
N LEU A 43 -7.49 0.44 -12.50
CA LEU A 43 -6.50 -0.59 -12.83
C LEU A 43 -6.94 -1.97 -12.32
N LYS A 44 -7.45 -2.04 -11.08
CA LYS A 44 -7.99 -3.28 -10.52
C LYS A 44 -9.15 -3.80 -11.37
N TRP A 45 -10.08 -2.93 -11.76
CA TRP A 45 -11.21 -3.34 -12.59
C TRP A 45 -10.78 -3.77 -13.99
N ALA A 46 -9.85 -3.07 -14.62
CA ALA A 46 -9.31 -3.45 -15.92
C ALA A 46 -8.61 -4.82 -15.90
N ALA A 47 -7.96 -5.18 -14.79
CA ALA A 47 -7.37 -6.50 -14.62
C ALA A 47 -8.41 -7.62 -14.35
N GLN A 48 -9.53 -7.28 -13.72
CA GLN A 48 -10.61 -8.22 -13.41
C GLN A 48 -11.55 -8.47 -14.59
N ASP A 49 -11.68 -7.52 -15.52
CA ASP A 49 -12.56 -7.59 -16.69
C ASP A 49 -11.77 -7.26 -17.97
N PRO A 50 -11.09 -8.27 -18.57
CA PRO A 50 -10.36 -8.09 -19.82
C PRO A 50 -11.28 -7.70 -20.98
N VAL A 51 -10.71 -7.02 -21.97
CA VAL A 51 -11.46 -6.54 -23.15
C VAL A 51 -12.21 -7.69 -23.84
N SER A 52 -13.52 -7.53 -23.94
CA SER A 52 -14.40 -8.51 -24.57
C SER A 52 -14.64 -8.24 -26.08
N PRO A 53 -15.00 -9.26 -26.88
CA PRO A 53 -15.37 -9.07 -28.29
C PRO A 53 -16.52 -8.06 -28.49
N ARG A 54 -17.46 -8.00 -27.55
CA ARG A 54 -18.56 -7.03 -27.55
C ARG A 54 -18.03 -5.59 -27.44
N GLU A 55 -17.01 -5.36 -26.63
CA GLU A 55 -16.40 -4.04 -26.48
C GLU A 55 -15.62 -3.62 -27.72
N ILE A 56 -14.92 -4.55 -28.37
CA ILE A 56 -14.24 -4.32 -29.65
C ILE A 56 -15.26 -3.94 -30.73
N ALA A 57 -16.35 -4.70 -30.86
CA ALA A 57 -17.42 -4.40 -31.81
C ALA A 57 -18.05 -3.01 -31.56
N ARG A 58 -18.27 -2.67 -30.29
CA ARG A 58 -18.74 -1.34 -29.89
C ARG A 58 -17.74 -0.25 -30.26
N ASN A 59 -16.44 -0.45 -30.01
CA ASN A 59 -15.39 0.52 -30.32
C ASN A 59 -15.33 0.80 -31.83
N ASN A 60 -15.41 -0.25 -32.66
CA ASN A 60 -15.46 -0.13 -34.12
C ASN A 60 -16.72 0.63 -34.60
N ALA A 61 -17.89 0.30 -34.04
CA ALA A 61 -19.13 0.97 -34.40
C ALA A 61 -19.15 2.47 -34.01
N VAL A 62 -18.56 2.81 -32.84
CA VAL A 62 -18.41 4.20 -32.40
C VAL A 62 -17.45 4.95 -33.30
N TYR A 63 -16.31 4.35 -33.65
CA TYR A 63 -15.31 4.96 -34.54
C TYR A 63 -15.91 5.33 -35.90
N ASN A 64 -16.75 4.47 -36.47
CA ASN A 64 -17.41 4.76 -37.75
C ASN A 64 -18.23 6.07 -37.72
N ARG A 65 -18.82 6.41 -36.56
CA ARG A 65 -19.66 7.61 -36.37
C ARG A 65 -18.87 8.82 -35.88
N GLN A 66 -18.14 8.68 -34.78
CA GLN A 66 -17.53 9.80 -34.06
C GLN A 66 -16.09 10.08 -34.50
N LYS A 67 -15.47 9.16 -35.26
CA LYS A 67 -14.07 9.22 -35.70
C LYS A 67 -13.04 9.30 -34.54
N ASN A 68 -13.47 9.05 -33.30
CA ASN A 68 -12.60 8.81 -32.15
C ASN A 68 -12.82 7.39 -31.62
N ARG A 69 -11.73 6.65 -31.41
CA ARG A 69 -11.76 5.29 -30.84
C ARG A 69 -11.01 5.29 -29.51
N ASN A 70 -11.42 4.43 -28.59
CA ASN A 70 -10.68 4.22 -27.36
C ASN A 70 -9.49 3.28 -27.63
N PRO A 71 -8.23 3.76 -27.60
CA PRO A 71 -7.06 2.93 -27.87
C PRO A 71 -6.86 1.83 -26.83
N PHE A 72 -7.35 1.98 -25.60
CA PHE A 72 -7.21 0.98 -24.55
C PHE A 72 -8.09 -0.27 -24.75
N ILE A 73 -9.01 -0.24 -25.71
CA ILE A 73 -9.74 -1.44 -26.15
C ILE A 73 -8.90 -2.24 -27.15
N ASP A 74 -8.07 -1.55 -27.94
CA ASP A 74 -7.23 -2.18 -28.96
C ASP A 74 -5.90 -2.65 -28.39
N HIS A 75 -5.36 -1.87 -27.46
CA HIS A 75 -4.09 -2.07 -26.77
C HIS A 75 -4.30 -1.94 -25.25
N PRO A 76 -4.91 -2.93 -24.58
CA PRO A 76 -5.13 -2.88 -23.13
C PRO A 76 -3.82 -2.80 -22.33
N GLU A 77 -2.70 -3.26 -22.88
CA GLU A 77 -1.36 -3.18 -22.27
C GLU A 77 -0.91 -1.75 -21.99
N TRP A 78 -1.36 -0.76 -22.77
CA TRP A 78 -1.00 0.64 -22.58
C TRP A 78 -1.53 1.20 -21.26
N VAL A 79 -2.63 0.66 -20.73
CA VAL A 79 -3.15 1.03 -19.42
C VAL A 79 -2.11 0.77 -18.33
N ASN A 80 -1.47 -0.40 -18.38
CA ASN A 80 -0.46 -0.76 -17.39
C ASN A 80 0.83 0.07 -17.57
N MET A 81 1.21 0.35 -18.82
CA MET A 81 2.39 1.17 -19.12
C MET A 81 2.26 2.61 -18.62
N ILE A 82 1.09 3.23 -18.77
CA ILE A 82 0.87 4.64 -18.42
C ILE A 82 0.67 4.83 -16.91
N TRP A 83 -0.11 3.97 -16.25
CA TRP A 83 -0.55 4.20 -14.86
C TRP A 83 0.10 3.31 -13.81
N THR A 84 0.91 2.33 -14.21
CA THR A 84 1.68 1.47 -13.30
C THR A 84 3.18 1.80 -13.32
N SER A 85 3.62 2.70 -14.22
CA SER A 85 5.03 3.12 -14.35
C SER A 85 5.50 4.13 -13.30
N THR A 86 4.60 4.63 -12.44
CA THR A 86 4.99 5.47 -11.30
C THR A 86 5.50 4.59 -10.16
N MET A 87 6.79 4.30 -10.20
CA MET A 87 7.63 3.78 -9.13
C MET A 87 7.30 2.36 -8.63
N SER A 88 8.29 1.47 -8.79
CA SER A 88 8.42 0.22 -8.05
C SER A 88 7.99 0.39 -6.58
N THR A 89 6.80 -0.11 -6.23
CA THR A 89 6.25 -0.03 -4.87
C THR A 89 6.59 -1.25 -4.01
N SER A 90 7.45 -2.15 -4.51
CA SER A 90 8.06 -3.18 -3.67
C SER A 90 8.79 -2.56 -2.47
N GLU A 91 9.39 -1.38 -2.64
CA GLU A 91 10.08 -0.67 -1.56
C GLU A 91 9.13 0.10 -0.65
N THR A 92 8.04 0.71 -1.15
CA THR A 92 7.06 1.44 -0.32
C THR A 92 6.11 0.53 0.45
N ALA A 93 5.80 -0.67 -0.06
CA ALA A 93 5.12 -1.71 0.72
C ALA A 93 6.04 -2.31 1.80
N ALA A 94 7.37 -2.30 1.59
CA ALA A 94 8.34 -2.68 2.60
C ALA A 94 8.54 -1.59 3.68
N LEU A 95 8.40 -0.31 3.32
CA LEU A 95 8.57 0.85 4.22
C LEU A 95 7.50 0.96 5.32
N ASN A 96 6.33 0.33 5.16
CA ASN A 96 5.25 0.38 6.16
C ASN A 96 5.13 -0.89 7.02
N ARG A 97 6.15 -1.77 7.01
CA ARG A 97 6.24 -2.89 7.95
C ARG A 97 6.94 -2.47 9.24
N SER A 98 6.41 -1.43 9.88
CA SER A 98 6.89 -1.01 11.19
C SER A 98 6.15 -1.80 12.27
N ILE A 99 6.95 -2.45 13.13
CA ILE A 99 6.46 -3.07 14.35
C ILE A 99 6.46 -2.03 15.48
N SER A 100 5.45 -2.08 16.33
CA SER A 100 5.32 -1.25 17.53
C SER A 100 5.12 -2.13 18.76
N VAL A 101 5.50 -1.58 19.92
CA VAL A 101 5.52 -2.29 21.20
C VAL A 101 4.68 -1.51 22.20
N TYR A 102 3.73 -2.16 22.86
CA TYR A 102 2.85 -1.54 23.84
C TYR A 102 2.49 -2.49 24.99
N PRO A 103 2.32 -2.01 26.23
CA PRO A 103 2.58 -0.64 26.66
C PRO A 103 4.07 -0.33 26.65
N ASN A 104 4.43 0.92 26.33
CA ASN A 104 5.77 1.45 26.44
C ASN A 104 5.68 2.80 27.17
N PRO A 105 6.17 2.94 28.42
CA PRO A 105 7.00 2.00 29.18
C PRO A 105 6.30 0.73 29.70
N VAL A 106 7.04 -0.38 29.77
CA VAL A 106 6.61 -1.69 30.29
C VAL A 106 6.79 -1.73 31.80
N LYS A 107 5.72 -1.99 32.56
CA LYS A 107 5.75 -2.03 34.05
C LYS A 107 5.69 -3.43 34.65
N ASN A 108 5.02 -4.38 33.98
CA ASN A 108 4.77 -5.71 34.54
C ASN A 108 5.59 -6.80 33.84
N GLN A 109 6.68 -6.44 33.16
CA GLN A 109 7.43 -7.36 32.31
C GLN A 109 6.59 -8.02 31.20
N ILE A 110 5.43 -7.44 30.88
CA ILE A 110 4.55 -7.89 29.80
C ILE A 110 4.43 -6.78 28.78
N THR A 111 4.68 -7.10 27.52
CA THR A 111 4.46 -6.19 26.40
C THR A 111 3.79 -6.92 25.23
N HIS A 112 3.27 -6.17 24.27
CA HIS A 112 2.55 -6.67 23.13
C HIS A 112 3.12 -6.08 21.84
N LEU A 113 3.17 -6.90 20.79
CA LEU A 113 3.53 -6.46 19.45
C LEU A 113 2.29 -6.05 18.67
N ALA A 114 2.33 -4.86 18.06
CA ALA A 114 1.41 -4.41 17.02
C ALA A 114 2.18 -4.11 15.74
N GLY A 115 1.52 -4.22 14.60
CA GLY A 115 2.13 -3.98 13.29
C GLY A 115 1.67 -4.97 12.24
N TYR A 116 2.15 -4.77 11.01
CA TYR A 116 1.85 -5.61 9.85
C TYR A 116 2.91 -6.72 9.71
N GLY A 117 2.47 -7.93 9.34
CA GLY A 117 3.37 -9.06 9.09
C GLY A 117 3.81 -9.83 10.36
N LEU A 118 3.12 -9.65 11.48
CA LEU A 118 3.37 -10.42 12.71
C LEU A 118 3.12 -11.92 12.53
N ASP A 119 2.28 -12.32 11.58
CA ASP A 119 1.99 -13.74 11.31
C ASP A 119 3.20 -14.51 10.76
N GLU A 120 4.19 -13.79 10.21
CA GLU A 120 5.43 -14.36 9.68
C GLU A 120 6.56 -14.42 10.72
N VAL A 121 6.41 -13.71 11.86
CA VAL A 121 7.43 -13.61 12.90
C VAL A 121 7.44 -14.88 13.75
N LYS A 122 8.59 -15.55 13.82
CA LYS A 122 8.79 -16.79 14.60
C LYS A 122 9.56 -16.58 15.88
N SER A 123 10.39 -15.55 15.92
CA SER A 123 11.20 -15.23 17.08
C SER A 123 11.41 -13.75 17.26
N VAL A 124 11.59 -13.37 18.53
CA VAL A 124 11.90 -12.03 18.97
C VAL A 124 13.13 -12.07 19.86
N GLU A 125 14.07 -11.18 19.58
CA GLU A 125 15.31 -10.98 20.31
C GLU A 125 15.26 -9.62 20.99
N ILE A 126 15.75 -9.54 22.21
CA ILE A 126 15.81 -8.30 22.99
C ILE A 126 17.27 -7.98 23.24
N TYR A 127 17.66 -6.78 22.81
CA TYR A 127 19.00 -6.24 22.94
C TYR A 127 19.01 -5.09 23.93
N SER A 128 20.07 -4.98 24.71
CA SER A 128 20.39 -3.75 25.45
C SER A 128 20.99 -2.70 24.49
N LEU A 129 21.06 -1.43 24.93
CA LEU A 129 21.60 -0.32 24.13
C LEU A 129 23.09 -0.47 23.78
N ASP A 130 23.82 -1.27 24.56
CA ASP A 130 25.20 -1.69 24.30
C ASP A 130 25.31 -2.81 23.23
N GLY A 131 24.17 -3.29 22.71
CA GLY A 131 24.12 -4.33 21.69
C GLY A 131 24.18 -5.76 22.23
N ARG A 132 24.16 -5.96 23.55
CA ARG A 132 24.15 -7.30 24.15
C ARG A 132 22.78 -7.95 23.99
N LEU A 133 22.72 -9.20 23.50
CA LEU A 133 21.50 -10.01 23.49
C LEU A 133 21.15 -10.39 24.94
N VAL A 134 19.97 -9.96 25.40
CA VAL A 134 19.50 -10.18 26.78
C VAL A 134 18.47 -11.30 26.84
N GLN A 135 17.62 -11.43 25.83
CA GLN A 135 16.58 -12.45 25.81
C GLN A 135 16.22 -12.86 24.37
N THR A 136 15.89 -14.14 24.18
CA THR A 136 15.30 -14.67 22.95
C THR A 136 13.98 -15.34 23.27
N ILE A 137 12.95 -15.06 22.49
CA ILE A 137 11.59 -15.56 22.64
C ILE A 137 11.21 -16.22 21.31
N ASN A 138 11.05 -17.54 21.33
CA ASN A 138 10.61 -18.30 20.17
C ASN A 138 9.13 -18.61 20.33
N GLN A 139 8.28 -17.94 19.56
CA GLN A 139 6.83 -18.15 19.58
C GLN A 139 6.20 -17.73 18.26
N ASN A 140 5.09 -18.37 17.90
CA ASN A 140 4.32 -17.99 16.72
C ASN A 140 3.37 -16.82 17.06
N PHE A 141 3.66 -15.64 16.52
CA PHE A 141 2.92 -14.41 16.81
C PHE A 141 1.57 -14.28 16.09
N LYS A 142 1.17 -15.31 15.30
CA LYS A 142 -0.17 -15.43 14.72
C LYS A 142 -1.27 -15.66 15.78
N ALA A 143 -0.96 -16.44 16.83
CA ALA A 143 -1.94 -16.84 17.85
C ALA A 143 -1.88 -15.97 19.12
N SER A 144 -0.69 -15.50 19.50
CA SER A 144 -0.49 -14.64 20.67
C SER A 144 0.52 -13.56 20.35
N LYS A 145 0.12 -12.29 20.58
CA LYS A 145 0.96 -11.11 20.35
C LYS A 145 1.71 -10.65 21.60
N THR A 146 1.61 -11.43 22.68
CA THR A 146 2.14 -11.07 24.00
C THR A 146 3.55 -11.57 24.17
N ILE A 147 4.42 -10.73 24.70
CA ILE A 147 5.80 -10.99 25.06
C ILE A 147 5.94 -10.89 26.58
N GLN A 148 6.53 -11.94 27.16
CA GLN A 148 6.96 -11.97 28.56
C GLN A 148 8.46 -11.69 28.62
N LEU A 149 8.84 -10.65 29.37
CA LEU A 149 10.23 -10.25 29.60
C LEU A 149 10.77 -10.99 30.83
N ASN A 150 11.95 -11.61 30.70
CA ASN A 150 12.55 -12.41 31.77
C ASN A 150 13.30 -11.52 32.77
N ASN A 151 12.54 -10.82 33.61
CA ASN A 151 13.05 -9.98 34.69
C ASN A 151 14.14 -8.98 34.24
N LEU A 152 13.86 -8.27 33.14
CA LEU A 152 14.76 -7.23 32.64
C LEU A 152 14.87 -6.08 33.64
N GLU A 153 16.08 -5.58 33.86
CA GLU A 153 16.32 -4.38 34.67
C GLU A 153 15.70 -3.14 34.02
N LYS A 154 15.47 -2.09 34.81
CA LYS A 154 14.91 -0.83 34.33
C LYS A 154 15.88 -0.19 33.34
N GLY A 155 15.39 0.11 32.14
CA GLY A 155 16.27 0.57 31.07
C GLY A 155 15.60 0.65 29.72
N THR A 156 16.38 1.05 28.72
CA THR A 156 15.96 1.06 27.31
C THR A 156 16.49 -0.18 26.61
N TYR A 157 15.64 -0.83 25.83
CA TYR A 157 16.00 -2.02 25.06
C TYR A 157 15.52 -1.88 23.61
N ILE A 158 16.17 -2.62 22.72
CA ILE A 158 15.75 -2.78 21.32
C ILE A 158 15.19 -4.18 21.15
N LEU A 159 13.94 -4.26 20.74
CA LEU A 159 13.31 -5.48 20.30
C LEU A 159 13.58 -5.65 18.81
N ARG A 160 14.02 -6.85 18.40
CA ARG A 160 14.26 -7.21 17.00
C ARG A 160 13.53 -8.51 16.66
N THR A 161 12.90 -8.56 15.51
CA THR A 161 12.27 -9.77 14.97
C THR A 161 13.22 -10.51 14.02
N ASP A 162 12.95 -11.80 13.79
CA ASP A 162 13.58 -12.58 12.70
C ASP A 162 13.39 -11.96 11.30
N THR A 163 12.26 -11.27 11.09
CA THR A 163 11.97 -10.49 9.89
C THR A 163 12.77 -9.18 9.78
N LYS A 164 13.76 -8.96 10.67
CA LYS A 164 14.64 -7.78 10.75
C LYS A 164 13.92 -6.47 11.06
N GLN A 165 12.69 -6.52 11.55
CA GLN A 165 12.00 -5.33 12.07
C GLN A 165 12.45 -5.08 13.50
N SER A 166 12.47 -3.81 13.91
CA SER A 166 12.91 -3.43 15.25
C SER A 166 12.03 -2.35 15.87
N ALA A 167 11.87 -2.41 17.18
CA ALA A 167 11.18 -1.39 17.97
C ALA A 167 11.91 -1.10 19.28
N LYS A 168 11.91 0.17 19.68
CA LYS A 168 12.41 0.58 20.99
C LYS A 168 11.36 0.28 22.06
N LEU A 169 11.77 -0.31 23.17
CA LEU A 169 10.96 -0.44 24.38
C LEU A 169 11.70 0.12 25.59
N ILE A 170 10.96 0.56 26.59
CA ILE A 170 11.47 1.07 27.86
C ILE A 170 10.86 0.21 28.96
N VAL A 171 11.68 -0.33 29.87
CA VAL A 171 11.25 -1.11 31.04
C VAL A 171 11.37 -0.22 32.28
N GLN A 172 10.31 -0.19 33.11
CA GLN A 172 10.19 0.63 34.32
C GLN A 172 9.92 -0.19 35.57
#